data_AF-J6UDK8-F1
#
_entry.id   AF-J6UDK8-F1
#
_cell.length_a   1.000
_cell.length_b   1.000
_cell.length_c   1.000
_cell.angle_alpha   90.00
_cell.angle_beta   90.00
_cell.angle_gamma   90.00
#
_symmetry.space_group_name_H-M   'P 1'
#
loop_
_entity.id
_entity.type
_entity.pdbx_description
1 polymer ?
#
loop_
_entity_poly.entity_id
_entity_poly.type
_entity_poly.pdbx_seq_one_letter_code
_entity_poly.pdbx_strand_id
1 'polypeptide(L)'
;MIVIEERLYIVTYDIADEKRWRRVFKLMNGYGRWLQLSVFQCRLTARRRVELARRLEEIIRADADHVLILDLGPAEKVDPRVESLGKNFAPVKRTAVVI
;
A
#
# COMPACT_ATOMS: atom_id res chain seq x y z
N MET A 1 -9.46 4.06 -26.89
CA MET A 1 -8.27 3.80 -26.06
C MET A 1 -8.72 3.79 -24.61
N ILE A 2 -8.78 2.63 -23.96
CA ILE A 2 -9.17 2.56 -22.54
C ILE A 2 -7.94 3.03 -21.74
N VAL A 3 -8.01 4.25 -21.21
CA VAL A 3 -7.01 4.73 -20.26
C VAL A 3 -7.21 3.94 -18.97
N ILE A 4 -6.25 3.10 -18.62
CA ILE A 4 -6.29 2.39 -17.34
C ILE A 4 -5.90 3.42 -16.28
N GLU A 5 -6.90 4.04 -15.65
CA GLU A 5 -6.68 5.05 -14.64
C GLU A 5 -6.20 4.42 -13.33
N GLU A 6 -4.93 4.66 -13.00
CA GLU A 6 -4.37 4.32 -11.71
C GLU A 6 -4.65 5.43 -10.69
N ARG A 7 -4.93 5.01 -9.47
CA ARG A 7 -5.07 5.91 -8.32
C ARG A 7 -3.99 5.61 -7.29
N LEU A 8 -3.58 6.64 -6.58
CA LEU A 8 -2.58 6.53 -5.52
C LEU A 8 -3.28 6.25 -4.20
N TYR A 9 -2.84 5.19 -3.52
CA TYR A 9 -3.37 4.81 -2.23
C TYR A 9 -2.27 4.76 -1.18
N ILE A 10 -2.61 5.14 0.05
CA ILE A 10 -1.85 4.78 1.24
C ILE A 10 -2.61 3.66 1.95
N VAL A 11 -1.94 2.53 2.14
CA VAL A 11 -2.48 1.40 2.89
C VAL A 11 -1.72 1.30 4.19
N THR A 12 -2.43 1.38 5.31
CA THR A 12 -1.86 1.21 6.64
C THR A 12 -2.48 0.01 7.32
N TYR A 13 -1.72 -0.66 8.17
CA TYR A 13 -2.24 -1.81 8.92
C TYR A 13 -1.74 -1.83 10.35
N ASP A 14 -2.65 -2.19 11.26
CA ASP A 14 -2.38 -2.53 12.65
C ASP A 14 -2.85 -3.97 12.86
N ILE A 15 -1.91 -4.90 13.01
CA ILE A 15 -2.17 -6.34 13.01
C ILE A 15 -1.65 -6.93 14.31
N ALA A 16 -2.55 -7.50 15.12
CA ALA A 16 -2.22 -7.93 16.48
C ALA A 16 -1.38 -9.21 16.55
N ASP A 17 -1.45 -10.06 15.52
CA ASP A 17 -0.75 -11.35 15.48
C ASP A 17 0.42 -11.34 14.48
N GLU A 18 1.57 -11.84 14.91
CA GLU A 18 2.79 -11.83 14.11
C GLU A 18 2.68 -12.68 12.83
N LYS A 19 1.97 -13.82 12.87
CA LYS A 19 1.82 -14.69 11.68
C LYS A 19 0.93 -14.02 10.64
N ARG A 20 -0.18 -13.40 11.04
CA ARG A 20 -1.02 -12.60 10.15
C ARG A 20 -0.26 -11.38 9.63
N TRP A 21 0.51 -10.70 10.48
CA TRP A 21 1.33 -9.55 10.08
C TRP A 21 2.32 -9.93 8.97
N ARG A 22 3.04 -11.05 9.10
CA ARG A 22 3.96 -11.53 8.05
C ARG A 22 3.24 -11.83 6.74
N ARG A 23 2.01 -12.38 6.80
CA ARG A 23 1.18 -12.64 5.61
C ARG A 23 0.72 -11.34 4.94
N VAL A 24 0.25 -10.37 5.72
CA VAL A 24 -0.13 -9.03 5.22
C VAL A 24 1.07 -8.34 4.59
N PHE A 25 2.22 -8.30 5.28
CA PHE A 25 3.44 -7.70 4.77
C PHE A 25 3.87 -8.33 3.44
N LYS A 26 3.88 -9.66 3.34
CA LYS A 26 4.21 -10.37 2.10
C LYS A 26 3.21 -10.07 0.98
N LEU A 27 1.91 -10.02 1.27
CA LEU A 27 0.88 -9.63 0.31
C LEU A 27 1.13 -8.21 -0.22
N MET A 28 1.36 -7.25 0.67
CA MET A 28 1.49 -5.83 0.33
C MET A 28 2.68 -5.53 -0.58
N ASN A 29 3.77 -6.28 -0.48
CA ASN A 29 4.91 -6.17 -1.39
C ASN A 29 4.56 -6.45 -2.87
N GLY A 30 3.45 -7.17 -3.15
CA GLY A 30 2.95 -7.40 -4.51
C GLY A 30 2.02 -6.30 -5.05
N TYR A 31 1.66 -5.32 -4.23
CA TYR A 31 0.66 -4.28 -4.54
C TYR A 31 1.19 -2.86 -4.42
N GLY A 32 2.23 -2.64 -3.63
CA GLY A 32 2.79 -1.33 -3.46
C GLY A 32 4.16 -1.38 -2.85
N ARG A 33 4.61 -0.19 -2.47
CA ARG A 33 5.94 0.03 -1.98
C ARG A 33 5.91 0.29 -0.48
N TRP A 34 6.79 -0.41 0.23
CA TRP A 34 6.94 -0.27 1.66
C TRP A 34 7.53 1.10 2.01
N LEU A 35 6.84 1.85 2.87
CA LEU A 35 7.24 3.19 3.33
C LEU A 35 7.73 3.17 4.77
N GLN A 36 6.98 2.51 5.66
CA GLN A 36 7.28 2.30 7.08
C GLN A 36 6.70 0.97 7.52
N LEU A 37 7.05 0.48 8.72
CA LEU A 37 6.68 -0.85 9.24
C LEU A 37 5.23 -1.27 8.93
N SER A 38 4.30 -0.32 9.06
CA SER A 38 2.85 -0.51 8.87
C SER A 38 2.24 0.38 7.78
N VAL A 39 3.05 0.89 6.84
CA VAL A 39 2.60 1.83 5.80
C VAL A 39 3.14 1.44 4.43
N PHE A 40 2.23 1.33 3.46
CA PHE A 40 2.51 1.08 2.04
C PHE A 40 1.89 2.15 1.16
N GLN A 41 2.59 2.50 0.09
CA GLN A 41 2.06 3.33 -1.00
C GLN A 41 1.82 2.47 -2.24
N CYS A 42 0.59 2.45 -2.72
CA CYS A 42 0.16 1.62 -3.85
C CYS A 42 -0.32 2.50 -5.01
N ARG A 43 0.09 2.17 -6.24
CA ARG A 43 -0.57 2.67 -7.46
C ARG A 43 -1.44 1.55 -7.99
N LEU A 44 -2.75 1.71 -7.92
CA LEU A 44 -3.70 0.63 -8.21
C LEU A 44 -4.75 1.11 -9.20
N THR A 45 -5.09 0.22 -10.13
CA THR A 45 -6.34 0.30 -10.89
C THR A 45 -7.51 -0.06 -9.99
N ALA A 46 -8.74 0.30 -10.38
CA ALA A 46 -9.94 -0.09 -9.64
C ALA A 46 -10.01 -1.61 -9.38
N ARG A 47 -9.69 -2.42 -10.41
CA ARG A 47 -9.65 -3.89 -10.30
C ARG A 47 -8.65 -4.35 -9.24
N ARG A 48 -7.42 -3.83 -9.27
CA ARG A 48 -6.38 -4.22 -8.30
C ARG A 48 -6.69 -3.74 -6.88
N ARG A 49 -7.38 -2.60 -6.72
CA ARG A 49 -7.89 -2.15 -5.40
C ARG A 49 -8.91 -3.12 -4.83
N VAL A 50 -9.85 -3.61 -5.64
CA VAL A 50 -10.86 -4.59 -5.18
C VAL A 50 -10.18 -5.91 -4.83
N GLU A 51 -9.27 -6.39 -5.67
CA GLU A 51 -8.50 -7.61 -5.42
C GLU A 51 -7.68 -7.53 -4.12
N LEU A 52 -7.01 -6.38 -3.89
CA LEU A 52 -6.23 -6.15 -2.67
C LEU A 52 -7.09 -6.27 -1.42
N ALA A 53 -8.23 -5.57 -1.37
CA ALA A 53 -9.11 -5.60 -0.21
C ALA A 53 -9.64 -7.01 0.07
N ARG A 54 -10.10 -7.72 -0.97
CA ARG A 54 -10.58 -9.10 -0.86
C ARG A 54 -9.50 -10.03 -0.28
N ARG A 55 -8.25 -9.88 -0.72
CA ARG A 55 -7.12 -10.68 -0.21
C ARG A 55 -6.71 -10.31 1.21
N LEU A 56 -6.85 -9.05 1.60
CA LEU A 56 -6.63 -8.62 2.97
C LEU A 56 -7.69 -9.20 3.90
N GLU A 57 -8.97 -9.17 3.51
CA GLU A 57 -10.10 -9.77 4.23
C GLU A 57 -9.91 -11.28 4.48
N GLU A 58 -9.25 -12.00 3.57
CA GLU A 58 -8.90 -13.42 3.75
C GLU A 58 -7.77 -13.67 4.77
N ILE A 59 -7.01 -12.64 5.13
CA ILE A 59 -5.84 -12.75 6.02
C ILE A 59 -6.15 -12.18 7.40
N ILE A 60 -6.82 -11.03 7.47
CA ILE A 60 -7.04 -10.27 8.70
C ILE A 60 -8.20 -10.83 9.52
N ARG A 61 -8.18 -10.49 10.81
CA ARG A 61 -9.27 -10.75 11.74
C ARG A 61 -9.96 -9.45 12.10
N ALA A 62 -11.22 -9.30 11.72
CA ALA A 62 -11.97 -8.05 11.91
C ALA A 62 -12.15 -7.64 13.40
N ASP A 63 -11.99 -8.58 14.34
CA ASP A 63 -12.07 -8.33 15.79
C ASP A 63 -10.75 -7.90 16.42
N ALA A 64 -9.62 -8.00 15.71
CA ALA A 64 -8.29 -7.82 16.28
C ALA A 64 -7.32 -7.02 15.40
N ASP A 65 -7.62 -6.87 14.11
CA ASP A 65 -6.76 -6.25 13.13
C ASP A 65 -7.51 -5.11 12.44
N HIS A 66 -6.77 -4.08 12.03
CA HIS A 66 -7.33 -2.92 11.34
C HIS A 66 -6.48 -2.57 10.12
N VAL A 67 -7.14 -2.32 9.00
CA VAL A 67 -6.48 -1.87 7.77
C VAL A 67 -7.22 -0.65 7.23
N LEU A 68 -6.49 0.43 6.96
CA LEU A 68 -7.02 1.61 6.29
C LEU A 68 -6.47 1.69 4.88
N ILE A 69 -7.35 1.94 3.91
CA ILE A 69 -7.01 2.18 2.50
C ILE A 69 -7.46 3.60 2.16
N LEU A 70 -6.51 4.51 2.11
CA LEU A 70 -6.72 5.93 1.83
C LEU A 70 -6.52 6.18 0.34
N ASP A 71 -7.55 6.64 -0.36
CA ASP A 71 -7.45 7.05 -1.76
C ASP A 71 -7.06 8.52 -1.86
N LEU A 72 -5.91 8.80 -2.48
CA LEU A 72 -5.38 10.15 -2.62
C LEU A 72 -5.71 10.78 -3.98
N GLY A 73 -6.33 10.03 -4.90
CA GLY A 73 -6.71 10.51 -6.22
C GLY A 73 -5.87 9.93 -7.38
N PRO A 74 -6.00 10.51 -8.59
CA PRO A 74 -5.33 10.02 -9.79
C PRO A 74 -3.80 10.04 -9.64
N ALA A 75 -3.15 8.90 -9.87
CA ALA A 75 -1.75 8.69 -9.49
C ALA A 75 -0.74 9.58 -10.25
N GLU A 76 -1.13 10.13 -11.39
CA GLU A 76 -0.30 11.07 -12.17
C GLU A 76 -0.44 12.52 -11.70
N LYS A 77 -1.49 12.85 -10.96
CA LYS A 77 -1.81 14.22 -10.52
C LYS A 77 -1.53 14.46 -9.04
N VAL A 78 -1.11 13.42 -8.33
CA VAL A 78 -0.94 13.45 -6.88
C VAL A 78 0.52 13.19 -6.53
N ASP A 79 1.12 14.15 -5.85
CA ASP A 79 2.42 14.02 -5.19
C ASP A 79 2.21 14.20 -3.67
N PRO A 80 2.23 13.11 -2.87
CA PRO A 80 2.03 13.22 -1.44
C PRO A 80 3.11 14.06 -0.78
N ARG A 81 2.68 15.12 -0.08
CA ARG A 81 3.59 15.88 0.77
C ARG A 81 3.84 15.08 2.05
N VAL A 82 5.08 14.68 2.26
CA VAL A 82 5.48 13.90 3.43
C VAL A 82 6.38 14.74 4.30
N GLU A 83 5.97 14.91 5.56
CA GLU A 83 6.83 15.39 6.63
C GLU A 83 7.28 14.19 7.46
N SER A 84 8.58 14.13 7.77
CA SER A 84 9.17 13.04 8.56
C SER A 84 9.92 13.61 9.75
N LEU A 85 9.59 13.12 10.93
CA LEU A 85 10.26 13.49 12.17
C LEU A 85 11.21 12.35 12.59
N GLY A 86 12.43 12.71 13.02
CA GLY A 86 13.47 11.75 13.41
C GLY A 86 14.26 11.19 12.22
N LYS A 87 13.83 10.05 11.66
CA LYS A 87 14.54 9.42 10.52
C LYS A 87 14.19 10.14 9.20
N ASN A 88 15.14 10.17 8.27
CA ASN A 88 14.90 10.69 6.93
C ASN A 88 13.91 9.79 6.18
N PHE A 89 12.87 10.41 5.60
CA PHE A 89 11.99 9.72 4.66
C PHE A 89 12.57 9.82 3.26
N ALA A 90 13.14 8.72 2.77
CA ALA A 90 13.56 8.59 1.39
C ALA A 90 12.67 7.55 0.71
N PRO A 91 11.67 7.97 -0.07
CA PRO A 91 10.89 7.00 -0.79
C PRO A 91 11.79 6.37 -1.87
N VAL A 92 12.25 5.12 -1.70
CA VAL A 92 12.95 4.27 -2.71
C VAL A 92 12.44 4.51 -4.13
N LYS A 93 13.14 5.36 -4.88
CA LYS A 93 12.75 5.67 -6.26
C LYS A 93 12.78 4.39 -7.09
N ARG A 94 11.81 4.22 -8.00
CA ARG A 94 11.91 3.19 -9.04
C ARG A 94 13.09 3.57 -9.93
N THR A 95 14.25 2.97 -9.70
CA THR A 95 15.22 2.74 -10.77
C THR A 95 14.81 1.44 -11.45
N ALA A 96 14.39 1.52 -12.71
CA ALA A 96 14.39 0.33 -13.55
C ALA A 96 15.86 -0.09 -13.67
N VAL A 97 16.23 -1.18 -13.00
CA VAL A 97 17.49 -1.85 -13.31
C VAL A 97 17.20 -2.65 -14.57
N VAL A 98 17.53 -2.05 -15.72
CA VAL A 98 17.59 -2.80 -16.98
C VAL A 98 18.86 -3.64 -16.87
N ILE A 99 18.68 -4.96 -16.80
CA ILE A 99 19.76 -5.96 -16.88
C ILE A 99 19.74 -6.50 -18.30
#